data_AF-A0A165ESL3-F1
#
_entry.id   AF-A0A165ESL3-F1
#
_cell.length_a   1.000
_cell.length_b   1.000
_cell.length_c   1.000
_cell.angle_alpha   90.00
_cell.angle_beta   90.00
_cell.angle_gamma   90.00
#
_symmetry.space_group_name_H-M   'P 1'
#
loop_
_entity.id
_entity.type
_entity.pdbx_description
1 polymer ?
#
loop_
_entity_poly.entity_id
_entity_poly.type
_entity_poly.pdbx_seq_one_letter_code
_entity_poly.pdbx_strand_id
1 'polypeptide(L)'
;MGCSTGGRQGLKEVQMFPDDFDGAIVGSPANWMTHLADWSIKMCLDMLPHNSSHFVGPSLWIDVIYPEVLRQCDAIDGLVDGIINDPRYCLFRPETLTCHPGQNTSTCLTILQIEALHKIYADYYETNQTWIFGPYYPGGEVAYAEGVYTTEPLQLNVDWFQYFVVNDTEWTINDYDVSNVELADEINPGQANAINPNLTAFAGLRHNGKLIHYVGWVDQLISPGNSLHYYETVHAFTQAYAEMDISDYYRLFTVPGMNHCTGGYGANAFGAVSQASGGMLPLSNGPEYNILSALVQWVEEDVAPSSLSAVYYNDSDVENVVGFIRPLCQYPLSLRYIGGDPMTPDAFACV
;
A
#
# COMPACT_ATOMS: atom_id res chain seq x y z
N MET A 1 2.96 0.81 -17.88
CA MET A 1 2.29 1.28 -16.65
C MET A 1 1.33 0.19 -16.17
N GLY A 2 1.38 -0.21 -14.90
CA GLY A 2 0.48 -1.22 -14.32
C GLY A 2 0.34 -1.05 -12.81
N CYS A 3 -0.75 -1.59 -12.23
CA CYS A 3 -1.00 -1.58 -10.79
C CYS A 3 -1.37 -2.98 -10.29
N SER A 4 -1.17 -3.30 -9.01
CA SER A 4 -1.46 -4.62 -8.43
C SER A 4 -0.58 -5.70 -9.06
N THR A 5 -1.16 -6.77 -9.61
CA THR A 5 -0.49 -7.72 -10.50
C THR A 5 0.23 -7.03 -11.66
N GLY A 6 -0.34 -5.95 -12.22
CA GLY A 6 0.30 -5.14 -13.24
C GLY A 6 1.53 -4.39 -12.72
N GLY A 7 1.55 -4.02 -11.44
CA GLY A 7 2.73 -3.44 -10.77
C GLY A 7 3.84 -4.48 -10.62
N ARG A 8 3.50 -5.71 -10.20
CA ARG A 8 4.43 -6.86 -10.19
C ARG A 8 4.99 -7.14 -11.58
N GLN A 9 4.15 -7.14 -12.61
CA GLN A 9 4.57 -7.33 -13.99
C GLN A 9 5.52 -6.22 -14.43
N GLY A 10 5.21 -4.95 -14.16
CA GLY A 10 6.14 -3.86 -14.47
C GLY A 10 7.49 -3.98 -13.76
N LEU A 11 7.52 -4.40 -12.48
CA LEU A 11 8.77 -4.68 -11.78
C LEU A 11 9.51 -5.90 -12.37
N LYS A 12 8.78 -6.93 -12.81
CA LYS A 12 9.34 -8.11 -13.47
C LYS A 12 10.01 -7.73 -14.79
N GLU A 13 9.39 -6.87 -15.60
CA GLU A 13 9.96 -6.32 -16.83
C GLU A 13 11.27 -5.56 -16.53
N VAL A 14 11.22 -4.62 -15.60
CA VAL A 14 12.41 -3.84 -15.19
C VAL A 14 13.56 -4.72 -14.67
N GLN A 15 13.25 -5.84 -14.00
CA GLN A 15 14.26 -6.74 -13.43
C GLN A 15 14.83 -7.76 -14.41
N MET A 16 14.04 -8.23 -15.39
CA MET A 16 14.40 -9.36 -16.26
C MET A 16 14.54 -8.98 -17.73
N PHE A 17 13.83 -7.97 -18.19
CA PHE A 17 13.77 -7.51 -19.57
C PHE A 17 14.02 -5.99 -19.61
N PRO A 18 15.21 -5.54 -19.15
CA PRO A 18 15.47 -4.12 -18.92
C PRO A 18 15.34 -3.26 -20.18
N ASP A 19 15.46 -3.85 -21.38
CA ASP A 19 15.41 -3.14 -22.67
C ASP A 19 13.98 -3.00 -23.24
N ASP A 20 12.95 -3.57 -22.58
CA ASP A 20 11.57 -3.58 -23.11
C ASP A 20 10.86 -2.22 -22.94
N PHE A 21 11.29 -1.41 -21.97
CA PHE A 21 10.69 -0.10 -21.67
C PHE A 21 11.74 0.93 -21.23
N ASP A 22 11.72 2.14 -21.77
CA ASP A 22 12.57 3.25 -21.28
C ASP A 22 12.08 3.81 -19.92
N GLY A 23 10.80 3.59 -19.60
CA GLY A 23 10.18 4.06 -18.37
C GLY A 23 9.04 3.16 -17.90
N ALA A 24 8.96 2.95 -16.59
CA ALA A 24 7.94 2.14 -15.96
C ALA A 24 7.21 2.90 -14.84
N ILE A 25 5.88 2.75 -14.80
CA ILE A 25 5.05 3.16 -13.67
C ILE A 25 4.43 1.91 -13.06
N VAL A 26 4.71 1.68 -11.77
CA VAL A 26 4.21 0.53 -11.00
C VAL A 26 3.40 1.01 -9.79
N GLY A 27 2.15 0.61 -9.70
CA GLY A 27 1.26 0.92 -8.58
C GLY A 27 1.04 -0.28 -7.68
N SER A 28 1.02 -0.09 -6.36
CA SER A 28 0.71 -1.12 -5.35
C SER A 28 1.11 -2.54 -5.79
N PRO A 29 2.40 -2.81 -6.07
CA PRO A 29 2.80 -4.01 -6.78
C PRO A 29 2.67 -5.25 -5.90
N ALA A 30 2.13 -6.33 -6.47
CA ALA A 30 2.12 -7.66 -5.87
C ALA A 30 3.50 -8.36 -5.97
N ASN A 31 4.60 -7.63 -5.73
CA ASN A 31 5.93 -8.05 -6.16
C ASN A 31 6.50 -9.26 -5.41
N TRP A 32 6.12 -9.49 -4.16
CA TRP A 32 6.56 -10.65 -3.39
C TRP A 32 5.42 -11.67 -3.26
N MET A 33 5.02 -12.29 -4.37
CA MET A 33 3.80 -13.10 -4.44
C MET A 33 3.78 -14.27 -3.44
N THR A 34 4.92 -14.93 -3.22
CA THR A 34 5.03 -16.05 -2.27
C THR A 34 4.69 -15.61 -0.84
N HIS A 35 5.13 -14.42 -0.43
CA HIS A 35 4.86 -13.84 0.89
C HIS A 35 3.53 -13.09 0.96
N LEU A 36 3.08 -12.46 -0.13
CA LEU A 36 1.81 -11.74 -0.18
C LEU A 36 0.62 -12.70 0.00
N ALA A 37 0.64 -13.84 -0.69
CA ALA A 37 -0.43 -14.83 -0.58
C ALA A 37 -0.52 -15.36 0.86
N ASP A 38 0.63 -15.66 1.45
CA ASP A 38 0.76 -16.09 2.83
C ASP A 38 0.24 -15.03 3.81
N TRP A 39 0.76 -13.81 3.74
CA TRP A 39 0.37 -12.70 4.59
C TRP A 39 -1.14 -12.45 4.53
N SER A 40 -1.73 -12.48 3.33
CA SER A 40 -3.18 -12.29 3.18
C SER A 40 -4.00 -13.36 3.91
N ILE A 41 -3.58 -14.63 3.85
CA ILE A 41 -4.22 -15.71 4.61
C ILE A 41 -4.01 -15.51 6.10
N LYS A 42 -2.78 -15.16 6.52
CA LYS A 42 -2.43 -14.94 7.92
C LYS A 42 -3.25 -13.82 8.57
N MET A 43 -3.40 -12.68 7.90
CA MET A 43 -4.19 -11.54 8.37
C MET A 43 -5.66 -11.92 8.57
N CYS A 44 -6.20 -12.76 7.70
CA CYS A 44 -7.55 -13.31 7.84
C CYS A 44 -7.64 -14.28 9.03
N LEU A 45 -6.69 -15.22 9.16
CA LEU A 45 -6.65 -16.20 10.26
C LEU A 45 -6.47 -15.56 11.64
N ASP A 46 -5.81 -14.41 11.74
CA ASP A 46 -5.70 -13.66 13.01
C ASP A 46 -7.04 -13.07 13.48
N MET A 47 -8.04 -12.98 12.60
CA MET A 47 -9.38 -12.51 12.90
C MET A 47 -10.43 -13.62 12.91
N LEU A 48 -10.19 -14.74 12.22
CA LEU A 48 -11.09 -15.88 12.16
C LEU A 48 -10.96 -16.84 13.36
N PRO A 49 -11.99 -17.66 13.64
CA PRO A 49 -13.33 -17.69 13.02
C PRO A 49 -14.27 -16.60 13.55
N HIS A 50 -15.37 -16.27 12.85
CA HIS A 50 -16.29 -15.18 13.26
C HIS A 50 -16.96 -15.34 14.61
N ASN A 51 -17.11 -16.58 15.07
CA ASN A 51 -17.71 -16.88 16.37
C ASN A 51 -16.68 -16.86 17.51
N SER A 52 -15.42 -16.58 17.21
CA SER A 52 -14.37 -16.43 18.21
C SER A 52 -14.54 -15.13 19.00
N SER A 53 -13.93 -15.10 20.18
CA SER A 53 -13.91 -13.92 21.05
C SER A 53 -12.94 -12.82 20.62
N HIS A 54 -12.03 -13.12 19.68
CA HIS A 54 -11.07 -12.17 19.13
C HIS A 54 -11.51 -11.57 17.79
N PHE A 55 -12.55 -12.12 17.14
CA PHE A 55 -13.08 -11.56 15.90
C PHE A 55 -13.56 -10.12 16.08
N VAL A 56 -13.14 -9.24 15.18
CA VAL A 56 -13.54 -7.84 15.15
C VAL A 56 -14.44 -7.62 13.92
N GLY A 57 -15.75 -7.56 14.15
CA GLY A 57 -16.73 -7.42 13.07
C GLY A 57 -16.76 -6.03 12.42
N PRO A 58 -17.34 -5.89 11.21
CA PRO A 58 -17.27 -4.65 10.42
C PRO A 58 -17.70 -3.37 11.14
N SER A 59 -18.77 -3.43 11.95
CA SER A 59 -19.23 -2.28 12.71
C SER A 59 -18.23 -1.80 13.76
N LEU A 60 -17.44 -2.70 14.36
CA LEU A 60 -16.38 -2.28 15.28
C LEU A 60 -15.27 -1.54 14.55
N TRP A 61 -14.97 -1.90 13.30
CA TRP A 61 -13.99 -1.17 12.50
C TRP A 61 -14.45 0.22 12.13
N ILE A 62 -15.64 0.31 11.56
CA ILE A 62 -16.19 1.55 11.02
C ILE A 62 -16.63 2.49 12.14
N ASP A 63 -17.31 1.97 13.17
CA ASP A 63 -18.00 2.80 14.17
C ASP A 63 -17.20 2.99 15.48
N VAL A 64 -16.15 2.18 15.71
CA VAL A 64 -15.39 2.21 16.98
C VAL A 64 -13.89 2.43 16.77
N ILE A 65 -13.24 1.64 15.92
CA ILE A 65 -11.79 1.71 15.70
C ILE A 65 -11.41 2.90 14.84
N TYR A 66 -12.04 3.07 13.68
CA TYR A 66 -11.74 4.18 12.75
C TYR A 66 -11.86 5.56 13.42
N PRO A 67 -12.95 5.88 14.15
CA PRO A 67 -13.04 7.17 14.83
C PRO A 67 -11.95 7.37 15.89
N GLU A 68 -11.55 6.31 16.60
CA GLU A 68 -10.48 6.39 17.60
C GLU A 68 -9.09 6.51 16.97
N VAL A 69 -8.86 5.85 15.84
CA VAL A 69 -7.65 6.02 15.02
C VAL A 69 -7.51 7.48 14.61
N LEU A 70 -8.56 8.07 14.01
CA LEU A 70 -8.54 9.49 13.64
C LEU A 70 -8.35 10.40 14.87
N ARG A 71 -9.03 10.11 15.98
CA ARG A 71 -8.87 10.87 17.23
C ARG A 71 -7.42 10.89 17.74
N GLN A 72 -6.66 9.81 17.53
CA GLN A 72 -5.27 9.72 17.95
C GLN A 72 -4.29 10.25 16.89
N CYS A 73 -4.62 10.13 15.61
CA CYS A 73 -3.63 10.21 14.54
C CYS A 73 -3.89 11.24 13.45
N ASP A 74 -5.11 11.75 13.26
CA ASP A 74 -5.44 12.74 12.21
C ASP A 74 -4.54 13.98 12.35
N ALA A 75 -4.50 14.57 13.54
CA ALA A 75 -3.74 15.80 13.81
C ALA A 75 -2.20 15.67 13.67
N ILE A 76 -1.63 14.48 13.48
CA ILE A 76 -0.17 14.30 13.59
C ILE A 76 0.59 15.01 12.47
N ASP A 77 -0.02 15.17 11.31
CA ASP A 77 0.58 15.86 10.15
C ASP A 77 0.29 17.37 10.11
N GLY A 78 -0.39 17.88 11.13
CA GLY A 78 -0.62 19.31 11.36
C GLY A 78 -2.03 19.79 11.00
N LEU A 79 -2.88 18.92 10.43
CA LEU A 79 -4.26 19.23 10.06
C LEU A 79 -5.22 18.17 10.64
N VAL A 80 -6.45 18.57 10.92
CA VAL A 80 -7.53 17.64 11.31
C VAL A 80 -8.53 17.65 10.17
N ASP A 81 -8.32 16.79 9.18
CA ASP A 81 -9.15 16.66 7.98
C ASP A 81 -9.61 15.22 7.69
N GLY A 82 -9.38 14.31 8.64
CA GLY A 82 -9.72 12.90 8.50
C GLY A 82 -8.72 12.11 7.65
N ILE A 83 -7.56 12.69 7.33
CA ILE A 83 -6.53 12.08 6.48
C ILE A 83 -5.24 11.97 7.26
N ILE A 84 -4.75 10.74 7.42
CA ILE A 84 -3.43 10.50 7.98
C ILE A 84 -2.42 10.50 6.83
N ASN A 85 -1.65 11.57 6.69
CA ASN A 85 -0.72 11.75 5.58
C ASN A 85 0.48 10.79 5.60
N ASP A 86 0.89 10.35 6.78
CA ASP A 86 1.88 9.30 6.93
C ASP A 86 1.62 8.48 8.21
N PRO A 87 0.96 7.32 8.07
CA PRO A 87 0.55 6.50 9.19
C PRO A 87 1.72 5.81 9.89
N ARG A 88 2.96 5.88 9.37
CA ARG A 88 4.14 5.40 10.11
C ARG A 88 4.39 6.19 11.39
N TYR A 89 3.91 7.43 11.46
CA TYR A 89 3.99 8.27 12.65
C TYR A 89 2.79 8.10 13.59
N CYS A 90 1.76 7.34 13.19
CA CYS A 90 0.59 7.08 14.02
C CYS A 90 0.90 5.97 15.03
N LEU A 91 1.06 6.35 16.30
CA LEU A 91 1.24 5.40 17.42
C LEU A 91 -0.11 5.04 18.03
N PHE A 92 -0.97 4.40 17.24
CA PHE A 92 -2.32 4.03 17.66
C PHE A 92 -2.32 3.09 18.88
N ARG A 93 -3.15 3.41 19.88
CA ARG A 93 -3.34 2.63 21.11
C ARG A 93 -4.78 2.12 21.21
N PRO A 94 -5.07 0.88 20.76
CA PRO A 94 -6.42 0.31 20.81
C PRO A 94 -6.92 0.06 22.24
N GLU A 95 -6.04 0.05 23.25
CA GLU A 95 -6.42 -0.15 24.66
C GLU A 95 -7.36 0.93 25.19
N THR A 96 -7.36 2.11 24.57
CA THR A 96 -8.31 3.19 24.85
C THR A 96 -9.77 2.77 24.65
N LEU A 97 -10.01 1.73 23.85
CA LEU A 97 -11.32 1.17 23.54
C LEU A 97 -11.70 -0.02 24.42
N THR A 98 -10.92 -0.37 25.45
CA THR A 98 -11.18 -1.56 26.27
C THR A 98 -12.56 -1.52 26.94
N CYS A 99 -13.35 -2.57 26.76
CA CYS A 99 -14.67 -2.68 27.38
C CYS A 99 -14.62 -2.63 28.91
N HIS A 100 -15.50 -1.83 29.51
CA HIS A 100 -15.77 -1.87 30.94
C HIS A 100 -16.74 -3.01 31.33
N PRO A 101 -16.73 -3.49 32.58
CA PRO A 101 -17.68 -4.50 33.04
C PRO A 101 -19.13 -4.08 32.82
N GLY A 102 -19.88 -4.87 32.03
CA GLY A 102 -21.29 -4.61 31.70
C GLY A 102 -21.52 -3.59 30.58
N GLN A 103 -20.47 -3.06 29.95
CA GLN A 103 -20.59 -2.20 28.77
C GLN A 103 -21.11 -3.00 27.57
N ASN A 104 -21.83 -2.33 26.67
CA ASN A 104 -22.23 -2.91 25.40
C ASN A 104 -21.00 -3.17 24.51
N THR A 105 -20.74 -4.44 24.20
CA THR A 105 -19.58 -4.89 23.41
C THR A 105 -19.63 -4.45 21.94
N SER A 106 -20.72 -3.83 21.47
CA SER A 106 -20.76 -3.19 20.16
C SER A 106 -20.12 -1.79 20.13
N THR A 107 -19.61 -1.30 21.27
CA THR A 107 -19.09 0.07 21.43
C THR A 107 -17.65 0.11 21.98
N CYS A 108 -17.03 -1.06 22.13
CA CYS A 108 -15.73 -1.22 22.78
C CYS A 108 -15.11 -2.53 22.31
N LEU A 109 -13.83 -2.74 22.65
CA LEU A 109 -13.07 -3.92 22.29
C LEU A 109 -12.77 -4.78 23.52
N THR A 110 -12.85 -6.09 23.34
CA THR A 110 -12.32 -7.05 24.31
C THR A 110 -10.78 -7.06 24.24
N ILE A 111 -10.14 -7.61 25.28
CA ILE A 111 -8.68 -7.77 25.30
C ILE A 111 -8.21 -8.62 24.11
N LEU A 112 -8.94 -9.69 23.77
CA LEU A 112 -8.59 -10.58 22.67
C LEU A 112 -8.75 -9.90 21.30
N GLN A 113 -9.72 -9.01 21.15
CA GLN A 113 -9.86 -8.17 19.95
C GLN A 113 -8.71 -7.16 19.84
N ILE A 114 -8.29 -6.56 20.95
CA ILE A 114 -7.13 -5.67 21.00
C ILE A 114 -5.84 -6.42 20.61
N GLU A 115 -5.64 -7.63 21.12
CA GLU A 115 -4.51 -8.49 20.73
C GLU A 115 -4.51 -8.81 19.23
N ALA A 116 -5.68 -9.05 18.64
CA ALA A 116 -5.80 -9.26 17.19
C ALA A 116 -5.43 -7.99 16.40
N LEU A 117 -5.87 -6.80 16.83
CA LEU A 117 -5.49 -5.53 16.21
C LEU A 117 -3.98 -5.29 16.25
N HIS A 118 -3.32 -5.62 17.35
CA HIS A 118 -1.85 -5.51 17.45
C HIS A 118 -1.12 -6.34 16.40
N LYS A 119 -1.66 -7.50 16.01
CA LYS A 119 -1.09 -8.31 14.94
C LYS A 119 -1.31 -7.68 13.56
N ILE A 120 -2.50 -7.11 13.32
CA ILE A 120 -2.85 -6.47 12.04
C ILE A 120 -1.99 -5.23 11.78
N TYR A 121 -1.70 -4.43 12.82
CA TYR A 121 -0.88 -3.23 12.72
C TYR A 121 0.62 -3.47 12.97
N ALA A 122 1.07 -4.72 13.02
CA ALA A 122 2.48 -5.08 13.20
C ALA A 122 3.04 -5.79 11.97
N ASP A 123 4.34 -5.62 11.73
CA ASP A 123 5.07 -6.44 10.76
C ASP A 123 4.84 -7.92 11.06
N TYR A 124 4.60 -8.71 10.02
CA TYR A 124 4.45 -10.14 10.17
C TYR A 124 5.83 -10.81 10.15
N TYR A 125 6.21 -11.38 11.28
CA TYR A 125 7.42 -12.19 11.43
C TYR A 125 7.08 -13.64 11.72
N GLU A 126 7.87 -14.54 11.14
CA GLU A 126 7.84 -15.94 11.51
C GLU A 126 8.58 -16.23 12.81
N THR A 127 8.37 -17.44 13.34
CA THR A 127 8.97 -17.89 14.61
C THR A 127 10.50 -17.79 14.66
N ASN A 128 11.17 -17.90 13.51
CA ASN A 128 12.63 -17.77 13.36
C ASN A 128 13.10 -16.30 13.19
N GLN A 129 12.22 -15.32 13.39
CA GLN A 129 12.45 -13.88 13.20
C GLN A 129 12.66 -13.46 11.74
N THR A 130 12.26 -14.30 10.77
CA THR A 130 12.23 -13.90 9.36
C THR A 130 11.06 -12.95 9.14
N TRP A 131 11.34 -11.77 8.58
CA TRP A 131 10.30 -10.83 8.14
C TRP A 131 9.59 -11.41 6.93
N ILE A 132 8.26 -11.46 6.97
CA ILE A 132 7.43 -11.96 5.86
C ILE A 132 6.85 -10.80 5.07
N PHE A 133 6.14 -9.89 5.75
CA PHE A 133 5.43 -8.81 5.08
C PHE A 133 5.11 -7.65 6.04
N GLY A 134 4.82 -6.48 5.47
CA GLY A 134 4.49 -5.27 6.23
C GLY A 134 3.08 -5.28 6.83
N PRO A 135 2.79 -4.38 7.79
CA PRO A 135 1.51 -4.32 8.48
C PRO A 135 0.43 -3.69 7.61
N TYR A 136 -0.83 -3.79 8.04
CA TYR A 136 -1.81 -2.76 7.69
C TYR A 136 -1.50 -1.46 8.45
N TYR A 137 -1.93 -0.32 7.91
CA TYR A 137 -1.64 1.00 8.48
C TYR A 137 -2.91 1.68 9.01
N PRO A 138 -2.82 2.39 10.15
CA PRO A 138 -3.95 3.17 10.64
C PRO A 138 -4.48 4.17 9.60
N GLY A 139 -5.80 4.29 9.51
CA GLY A 139 -6.52 5.15 8.56
C GLY A 139 -7.26 4.34 7.49
N GLY A 140 -6.92 3.06 7.31
CA GLY A 140 -7.56 2.21 6.31
C GLY A 140 -8.77 1.43 6.80
N GLU A 141 -9.15 1.56 8.07
CA GLU A 141 -10.13 0.71 8.77
C GLU A 141 -11.44 0.51 8.00
N VAL A 142 -11.93 1.56 7.32
CA VAL A 142 -13.17 1.50 6.51
C VAL A 142 -12.99 0.61 5.29
N ALA A 143 -11.89 0.75 4.55
CA ALA A 143 -11.61 -0.05 3.37
C ALA A 143 -11.11 -1.45 3.72
N TYR A 144 -10.40 -1.55 4.84
CA TYR A 144 -10.00 -2.81 5.40
C TYR A 144 -11.25 -3.65 5.50
N ALA A 145 -12.40 -3.12 6.00
CA ALA A 145 -13.72 -3.78 6.17
C ALA A 145 -14.12 -4.70 4.99
N GLU A 146 -13.57 -4.44 3.81
CA GLU A 146 -13.86 -5.13 2.55
C GLU A 146 -12.73 -6.07 2.08
N GLY A 147 -11.49 -5.93 2.58
CA GLY A 147 -10.31 -6.74 2.26
C GLY A 147 -9.93 -7.79 3.32
N VAL A 148 -9.75 -7.37 4.58
CA VAL A 148 -9.28 -8.24 5.70
C VAL A 148 -10.42 -9.00 6.41
N TYR A 149 -11.63 -8.45 6.31
CA TYR A 149 -12.86 -8.89 7.01
C TYR A 149 -13.75 -9.70 6.11
N THR A 150 -13.22 -10.11 4.97
CA THR A 150 -13.88 -11.11 4.19
C THR A 150 -14.08 -12.30 5.12
N THR A 151 -15.34 -12.74 5.16
CA THR A 151 -15.75 -13.86 6.01
C THR A 151 -14.99 -15.15 5.68
N GLU A 152 -14.30 -15.13 4.56
CA GLU A 152 -13.43 -16.15 4.00
C GLU A 152 -12.24 -15.42 3.37
N PRO A 153 -11.01 -15.96 3.46
CA PRO A 153 -9.84 -15.34 2.84
C PRO A 153 -10.01 -15.18 1.33
N LEU A 154 -9.23 -14.26 0.74
CA LEU A 154 -9.25 -14.03 -0.69
C LEU A 154 -8.98 -15.33 -1.46
N GLN A 155 -9.97 -15.78 -2.24
CA GLN A 155 -9.92 -17.05 -2.97
C GLN A 155 -8.68 -17.17 -3.87
N LEU A 156 -8.22 -16.05 -4.44
CA LEU A 156 -6.98 -16.00 -5.22
C LEU A 156 -5.77 -16.58 -4.47
N ASN A 157 -5.65 -16.28 -3.17
CA ASN A 157 -4.52 -16.72 -2.37
C ASN A 157 -4.69 -18.17 -1.93
N VAL A 158 -5.93 -18.62 -1.71
CA VAL A 158 -6.24 -20.04 -1.49
C VAL A 158 -5.90 -20.86 -2.74
N ASP A 159 -6.37 -20.43 -3.91
CA ASP A 159 -6.08 -21.04 -5.21
C ASP A 159 -4.57 -21.07 -5.49
N TRP A 160 -3.84 -20.04 -5.08
CA TRP A 160 -2.38 -20.00 -5.20
C TRP A 160 -1.73 -21.17 -4.46
N PHE A 161 -2.11 -21.40 -3.21
CA PHE A 161 -1.59 -22.55 -2.46
C PHE A 161 -2.06 -23.87 -3.06
N GLN A 162 -3.36 -24.03 -3.30
CA GLN A 162 -3.95 -25.28 -3.83
C GLN A 162 -3.30 -25.72 -5.14
N TYR A 163 -3.15 -24.80 -6.10
CA TYR A 163 -2.79 -25.17 -7.46
C TYR A 163 -1.31 -24.96 -7.79
N PHE A 164 -0.62 -24.01 -7.15
CA PHE A 164 0.77 -23.70 -7.50
C PHE A 164 1.80 -24.12 -6.45
N VAL A 165 1.43 -24.19 -5.16
CA VAL A 165 2.38 -24.49 -4.09
C VAL A 165 2.26 -25.94 -3.63
N VAL A 166 1.10 -26.34 -3.09
CA VAL A 166 0.92 -27.68 -2.49
C VAL A 166 0.39 -28.72 -3.47
N ASN A 167 -0.20 -28.28 -4.60
CA ASN A 167 -0.82 -29.15 -5.61
C ASN A 167 -1.84 -30.12 -4.98
N ASP A 168 -2.73 -29.58 -4.15
CA ASP A 168 -3.79 -30.28 -3.44
C ASP A 168 -5.08 -29.44 -3.46
N THR A 169 -6.10 -29.93 -4.14
CA THR A 169 -7.39 -29.23 -4.29
C THR A 169 -8.27 -29.32 -3.05
N GLU A 170 -7.93 -30.20 -2.11
CA GLU A 170 -8.63 -30.32 -0.82
C GLU A 170 -7.97 -29.44 0.26
N TRP A 171 -6.83 -28.82 -0.02
CA TRP A 171 -6.17 -27.91 0.92
C TRP A 171 -7.07 -26.74 1.27
N THR A 172 -7.18 -26.45 2.56
CA THR A 172 -7.96 -25.32 3.09
C THR A 172 -7.07 -24.42 3.94
N ILE A 173 -7.58 -23.24 4.29
CA ILE A 173 -6.88 -22.30 5.18
C ILE A 173 -6.63 -22.86 6.60
N ASN A 174 -7.35 -23.91 7.00
CA ASN A 174 -7.11 -24.58 8.29
C ASN A 174 -5.87 -25.48 8.24
N ASP A 175 -5.41 -25.81 7.03
CA ASP A 175 -4.18 -26.56 6.76
C ASP A 175 -2.97 -25.62 6.57
N TYR A 176 -3.15 -24.33 6.84
CA TYR A 176 -2.09 -23.32 6.79
C TYR A 176 -1.01 -23.58 7.86
N ASP A 177 0.24 -23.63 7.41
CA ASP A 177 1.42 -23.71 8.25
C ASP A 177 2.54 -22.83 7.66
N VAL A 178 3.49 -22.41 8.52
CA VAL A 178 4.65 -21.60 8.08
C VAL A 178 5.48 -22.29 6.99
N SER A 179 5.55 -23.62 7.00
CA SER A 179 6.29 -24.36 5.96
C SER A 179 5.72 -24.16 4.55
N ASN A 180 4.48 -23.70 4.41
CA ASN A 180 3.90 -23.32 3.14
C ASN A 180 4.63 -22.13 2.49
N VAL A 181 5.16 -21.19 3.29
CA VAL A 181 5.96 -20.05 2.79
C VAL A 181 7.30 -20.53 2.27
N GLU A 182 7.98 -21.36 3.05
CA GLU A 182 9.28 -21.93 2.68
C GLU A 182 9.16 -22.73 1.37
N LEU A 183 8.10 -23.52 1.24
CA LEU A 183 7.78 -24.26 0.02
C LEU A 183 7.45 -23.32 -1.14
N ALA A 184 6.66 -22.27 -0.91
CA ALA A 184 6.31 -21.29 -1.94
C ALA A 184 7.56 -20.56 -2.46
N ASP A 185 8.50 -20.20 -1.58
CA ASP A 185 9.78 -19.59 -1.94
C ASP A 185 10.71 -20.55 -2.69
N GLU A 186 10.79 -21.82 -2.26
CA GLU A 186 11.58 -22.86 -2.94
C GLU A 186 11.08 -23.07 -4.37
N ILE A 187 9.77 -23.21 -4.55
CA ILE A 187 9.16 -23.44 -5.86
C ILE A 187 9.21 -22.16 -6.71
N ASN A 188 8.90 -21.01 -6.09
CA ASN A 188 8.63 -19.72 -6.74
C ASN A 188 7.87 -19.90 -8.06
N PRO A 189 6.60 -20.38 -8.02
CA PRO A 189 5.87 -20.82 -9.21
C PRO A 189 5.89 -19.79 -10.33
N GLY A 190 6.40 -20.20 -11.50
CA GLY A 190 6.51 -19.32 -12.67
C GLY A 190 7.44 -18.10 -12.47
N GLN A 191 8.35 -18.16 -11.49
CA GLN A 191 9.16 -17.03 -11.04
C GLN A 191 8.29 -15.81 -10.70
N ALA A 192 7.19 -16.02 -9.98
CA ALA A 192 6.21 -14.97 -9.69
C ALA A 192 6.81 -13.77 -8.95
N ASN A 193 7.79 -13.99 -8.08
CA ASN A 193 8.43 -12.91 -7.30
C ASN A 193 9.22 -11.94 -8.20
N ALA A 194 8.95 -10.65 -8.06
CA ALA A 194 9.66 -9.53 -8.66
C ALA A 194 10.38 -8.72 -7.58
N ILE A 195 11.30 -9.36 -6.84
CA ILE A 195 11.98 -8.79 -5.67
C ILE A 195 13.47 -8.56 -5.88
N ASN A 196 14.00 -8.68 -7.11
CA ASN A 196 15.42 -8.46 -7.36
C ASN A 196 15.76 -6.97 -7.10
N PRO A 197 16.67 -6.65 -6.17
CA PRO A 197 17.03 -5.27 -5.88
C PRO A 197 18.02 -4.68 -6.90
N ASN A 198 18.70 -5.53 -7.68
CA ASN A 198 19.66 -5.09 -8.68
C ASN A 198 18.95 -4.62 -9.96
N LEU A 199 18.74 -3.31 -10.06
CA LEU A 199 18.14 -2.67 -11.22
C LEU A 199 19.18 -2.04 -12.17
N THR A 200 20.47 -2.33 -12.00
CA THR A 200 21.55 -1.67 -12.76
C THR A 200 21.49 -1.91 -14.27
N ALA A 201 20.92 -3.03 -14.72
CA ALA A 201 20.74 -3.29 -16.15
C ALA A 201 19.72 -2.34 -16.79
N PHE A 202 18.64 -2.03 -16.06
CA PHE A 202 17.59 -1.10 -16.49
C PHE A 202 18.04 0.37 -16.32
N ALA A 203 18.58 0.71 -15.16
CA ALA A 203 18.86 2.10 -14.79
C ALA A 203 20.25 2.58 -15.22
N GLY A 204 21.18 1.67 -15.50
CA GLY A 204 22.57 2.01 -15.76
C GLY A 204 22.75 2.87 -17.01
N LEU A 205 23.90 3.55 -17.11
CA LEU A 205 24.22 4.57 -18.13
C LEU A 205 23.92 4.19 -19.59
N ARG A 206 23.89 2.89 -19.93
CA ARG A 206 23.59 2.43 -21.29
C ARG A 206 22.12 2.52 -21.65
N HIS A 207 21.23 2.33 -20.67
CA HIS A 207 19.79 2.28 -20.88
C HIS A 207 19.08 3.47 -20.23
N ASN A 208 19.51 3.90 -19.03
CA ASN A 208 18.99 5.08 -18.32
C ASN A 208 17.47 5.01 -18.05
N GLY A 209 16.96 3.81 -17.80
CA GLY A 209 15.54 3.58 -17.55
C GLY A 209 15.04 4.26 -16.27
N LYS A 210 13.80 4.77 -16.30
CA LYS A 210 13.18 5.49 -15.17
C LYS A 210 11.99 4.72 -14.58
N LEU A 211 11.95 4.58 -13.26
CA LEU A 211 10.90 3.87 -12.52
C LEU A 211 10.19 4.84 -11.57
N ILE A 212 8.90 5.04 -11.81
CA ILE A 212 7.99 5.66 -10.84
C ILE A 212 7.16 4.57 -10.19
N HIS A 213 7.17 4.50 -8.87
CA HIS A 213 6.34 3.62 -8.06
C HIS A 213 5.38 4.47 -7.23
N TYR A 214 4.13 4.06 -7.12
CA TYR A 214 3.20 4.65 -6.16
C TYR A 214 2.47 3.58 -5.33
N VAL A 215 2.10 3.92 -4.11
CA VAL A 215 1.31 3.05 -3.23
C VAL A 215 0.37 3.86 -2.36
N GLY A 216 -0.87 3.38 -2.18
CA GLY A 216 -1.85 4.02 -1.32
C GLY A 216 -1.65 3.63 0.14
N TRP A 217 -1.64 4.58 1.07
CA TRP A 217 -1.41 4.28 2.48
C TRP A 217 -2.46 3.36 3.11
N VAL A 218 -3.67 3.36 2.56
CA VAL A 218 -4.81 2.58 3.05
C VAL A 218 -5.18 1.45 2.11
N ASP A 219 -4.21 0.96 1.33
CA ASP A 219 -4.36 -0.22 0.48
C ASP A 219 -4.79 -1.44 1.30
N GLN A 220 -6.01 -1.89 1.04
CA GLN A 220 -6.66 -2.97 1.77
C GLN A 220 -6.29 -4.36 1.26
N LEU A 221 -5.62 -4.48 0.10
CA LEU A 221 -5.29 -5.75 -0.53
C LEU A 221 -3.81 -6.08 -0.45
N ILE A 222 -2.93 -5.09 -0.55
CA ILE A 222 -1.48 -5.26 -0.51
C ILE A 222 -0.90 -4.20 0.42
N SER A 223 -0.35 -4.63 1.56
CA SER A 223 0.27 -3.71 2.51
C SER A 223 1.29 -2.78 1.81
N PRO A 224 1.20 -1.46 2.04
CA PRO A 224 2.21 -0.50 1.60
C PRO A 224 3.61 -0.81 2.12
N GLY A 225 3.72 -1.52 3.25
CA GLY A 225 4.99 -1.91 3.84
C GLY A 225 5.84 -2.74 2.89
N ASN A 226 5.23 -3.53 2.00
CA ASN A 226 5.96 -4.26 0.96
C ASN A 226 6.57 -3.32 -0.11
N SER A 227 5.86 -2.26 -0.50
CA SER A 227 6.41 -1.23 -1.39
C SER A 227 7.58 -0.49 -0.75
N LEU A 228 7.46 -0.13 0.53
CA LEU A 228 8.54 0.50 1.29
C LEU A 228 9.74 -0.43 1.41
N HIS A 229 9.51 -1.69 1.78
CA HIS A 229 10.54 -2.70 1.91
C HIS A 229 11.32 -2.89 0.61
N TYR A 230 10.62 -2.99 -0.53
CA TYR A 230 11.28 -3.14 -1.83
C TYR A 230 12.10 -1.89 -2.20
N TYR A 231 11.58 -0.68 -1.96
CA TYR A 231 12.33 0.55 -2.18
C TYR A 231 13.62 0.57 -1.36
N GLU A 232 13.55 0.30 -0.05
CA GLU A 232 14.72 0.30 0.82
C GLU A 232 15.72 -0.80 0.47
N THR A 233 15.24 -1.96 -0.02
CA THR A 233 16.11 -3.06 -0.48
C THR A 233 16.88 -2.66 -1.75
N VAL A 234 16.21 -2.02 -2.71
CA VAL A 234 16.89 -1.46 -3.91
C VAL A 234 17.85 -0.35 -3.50
N HIS A 235 17.45 0.53 -2.58
CA HIS A 235 18.29 1.63 -2.09
C HIS A 235 19.58 1.11 -1.45
N ALA A 236 19.46 0.14 -0.52
CA ALA A 236 20.60 -0.48 0.13
C ALA A 236 21.52 -1.21 -0.86
N PHE A 237 20.94 -1.91 -1.84
CA PHE A 237 21.72 -2.55 -2.90
C PHE A 237 22.50 -1.52 -3.72
N THR A 238 21.84 -0.44 -4.15
CA THR A 238 22.44 0.62 -4.94
C THR A 238 23.58 1.28 -4.19
N GLN A 239 23.39 1.64 -2.92
CA GLN A 239 24.47 2.19 -2.08
C GLN A 239 25.67 1.25 -1.92
N ALA A 240 25.42 -0.05 -1.80
CA ALA A 240 26.48 -1.04 -1.53
C ALA A 240 27.22 -1.51 -2.79
N TYR A 241 26.54 -1.56 -3.94
CA TYR A 241 27.01 -2.29 -5.12
C TYR A 241 26.93 -1.51 -6.44
N ALA A 242 26.24 -0.37 -6.50
CA ALA A 242 26.13 0.45 -7.70
C ALA A 242 26.76 1.83 -7.50
N GLU A 243 27.53 2.30 -8.48
CA GLU A 243 28.04 3.68 -8.51
C GLU A 243 26.95 4.63 -9.03
N MET A 244 25.78 4.62 -8.41
CA MET A 244 24.57 5.35 -8.83
C MET A 244 23.81 5.88 -7.62
N ASP A 245 23.02 6.94 -7.81
CA ASP A 245 22.02 7.37 -6.82
C ASP A 245 20.66 6.76 -7.18
N ILE A 246 19.93 6.23 -6.19
CA ILE A 246 18.58 5.69 -6.42
C ILE A 246 17.63 6.77 -6.97
N SER A 247 17.81 8.02 -6.55
CA SER A 247 16.95 9.15 -6.94
C SER A 247 17.06 9.54 -8.43
N ASP A 248 18.10 9.06 -9.12
CA ASP A 248 18.32 9.27 -10.56
C ASP A 248 17.42 8.39 -11.43
N TYR A 249 16.89 7.30 -10.89
CA TYR A 249 16.14 6.31 -11.67
C TYR A 249 14.93 5.70 -10.97
N TYR A 250 14.79 5.77 -9.65
CA TYR A 250 13.69 5.15 -8.93
C TYR A 250 13.09 6.09 -7.87
N ARG A 251 11.83 6.50 -8.10
CA ARG A 251 11.05 7.33 -7.18
C ARG A 251 9.80 6.60 -6.72
N LEU A 252 9.61 6.57 -5.41
CA LEU A 252 8.40 6.06 -4.76
C LEU A 252 7.56 7.23 -4.25
N PHE A 253 6.27 7.25 -4.58
CA PHE A 253 5.28 8.19 -4.06
C PHE A 253 4.28 7.46 -3.19
N THR A 254 4.07 7.95 -1.97
CA THR A 254 3.02 7.44 -1.09
C THR A 254 1.78 8.32 -1.21
N VAL A 255 0.59 7.71 -1.24
CA VAL A 255 -0.68 8.40 -1.51
C VAL A 255 -1.58 8.33 -0.28
N PRO A 256 -1.69 9.42 0.52
CA PRO A 256 -2.59 9.49 1.67
C PRO A 256 -4.03 9.19 1.31
N GLY A 257 -4.69 8.36 2.13
CA GLY A 257 -6.11 8.03 1.98
C GLY A 257 -6.48 7.31 0.68
N MET A 258 -5.52 6.85 -0.13
CA MET A 258 -5.80 6.05 -1.32
C MET A 258 -5.86 4.55 -0.99
N ASN A 259 -6.92 3.89 -1.46
CA ASN A 259 -7.10 2.45 -1.38
C ASN A 259 -6.22 1.72 -2.42
N HIS A 260 -6.47 0.43 -2.64
CA HIS A 260 -5.76 -0.35 -3.65
C HIS A 260 -5.91 0.22 -5.06
N CYS A 261 -4.80 0.72 -5.62
CA CYS A 261 -4.65 1.36 -6.95
C CYS A 261 -5.41 2.68 -7.16
N THR A 262 -6.66 2.76 -6.72
CA THR A 262 -7.56 3.92 -6.89
C THR A 262 -8.55 3.98 -5.73
N GLY A 263 -9.38 5.03 -5.68
CA GLY A 263 -10.42 5.17 -4.65
C GLY A 263 -9.84 5.44 -3.26
N GLY A 264 -10.71 5.43 -2.26
CA GLY A 264 -10.40 5.94 -0.93
C GLY A 264 -10.82 7.41 -0.78
N TYR A 265 -10.52 7.97 0.39
CA TYR A 265 -11.06 9.26 0.85
C TYR A 265 -10.06 10.42 0.72
N GLY A 266 -8.82 10.13 0.28
CA GLY A 266 -7.79 11.14 0.06
C GLY A 266 -7.71 11.65 -1.39
N ALA A 267 -6.85 12.65 -1.63
CA ALA A 267 -6.54 13.13 -2.97
C ALA A 267 -5.72 12.07 -3.72
N ASN A 268 -6.37 11.38 -4.66
CA ASN A 268 -5.80 10.23 -5.36
C ASN A 268 -5.93 10.31 -6.89
N ALA A 269 -6.54 11.35 -7.47
CA ALA A 269 -6.60 11.49 -8.93
C ALA A 269 -5.34 12.22 -9.44
N PHE A 270 -4.38 11.45 -9.96
CA PHE A 270 -3.10 11.94 -10.50
C PHE A 270 -2.70 11.23 -11.81
N GLY A 271 -3.68 10.67 -12.52
CA GLY A 271 -3.48 10.02 -13.82
C GLY A 271 -2.91 8.60 -13.73
N ALA A 272 -3.09 7.93 -12.59
CA ALA A 272 -2.64 6.56 -12.38
C ALA A 272 -3.50 5.54 -13.16
N VAL A 273 -3.11 4.27 -13.07
CA VAL A 273 -3.77 3.16 -13.77
C VAL A 273 -5.27 3.12 -13.47
N SER A 274 -6.08 2.91 -14.50
CA SER A 274 -7.54 2.80 -14.42
C SER A 274 -8.30 4.04 -13.92
N GLN A 275 -7.61 5.11 -13.51
CA GLN A 275 -8.27 6.32 -12.99
C GLN A 275 -9.08 7.04 -14.08
N ALA A 276 -8.51 7.17 -15.30
CA ALA A 276 -9.22 7.78 -16.41
C ALA A 276 -10.47 7.00 -16.84
N SER A 277 -10.39 5.66 -16.89
CA SER A 277 -11.55 4.81 -17.19
C SER A 277 -12.60 4.80 -16.08
N GLY A 278 -12.19 5.10 -14.84
CA GLY A 278 -13.06 5.21 -13.66
C GLY A 278 -13.59 6.62 -13.41
N GLY A 279 -13.39 7.59 -14.33
CA GLY A 279 -13.87 8.96 -14.17
C GLY A 279 -13.06 9.85 -13.22
N MET A 280 -11.99 9.32 -12.62
CA MET A 280 -11.08 10.01 -11.70
C MET A 280 -9.94 10.66 -12.50
N LEU A 281 -10.25 11.73 -13.22
CA LEU A 281 -9.25 12.38 -14.09
C LEU A 281 -8.28 13.25 -13.26
N PRO A 282 -6.99 13.33 -13.64
CA PRO A 282 -6.12 14.36 -13.06
C PRO A 282 -6.61 15.76 -13.44
N LEU A 283 -6.22 16.78 -12.67
CA LEU A 283 -6.63 18.17 -12.95
C LEU A 283 -6.24 18.64 -14.36
N SER A 284 -5.11 18.15 -14.85
CA SER A 284 -4.65 18.35 -16.21
C SER A 284 -3.76 17.19 -16.66
N ASN A 285 -3.42 17.16 -17.96
CA ASN A 285 -2.43 16.22 -18.48
C ASN A 285 -0.98 16.72 -18.34
N GLY A 286 -0.75 17.81 -17.61
CA GLY A 286 0.61 18.29 -17.33
C GLY A 286 1.37 17.34 -16.39
N PRO A 287 2.72 17.30 -16.45
CA PRO A 287 3.55 16.40 -15.63
C PRO A 287 3.39 16.65 -14.12
N GLU A 288 2.93 17.82 -13.70
CA GLU A 288 2.60 18.09 -12.30
C GLU A 288 1.39 17.26 -11.82
N TYR A 289 0.38 17.03 -12.66
CA TYR A 289 -0.89 16.40 -12.26
C TYR A 289 -1.08 14.99 -12.82
N ASN A 290 -0.26 14.59 -13.79
CA ASN A 290 -0.39 13.32 -14.48
C ASN A 290 0.94 12.54 -14.43
N ILE A 291 0.92 11.42 -13.71
CA ILE A 291 2.10 10.55 -13.52
C ILE A 291 2.65 9.97 -14.82
N LEU A 292 1.83 9.73 -15.85
CA LEU A 292 2.32 9.29 -17.15
C LEU A 292 3.10 10.41 -17.83
N SER A 293 2.56 11.63 -17.83
CA SER A 293 3.26 12.81 -18.36
C SER A 293 4.55 13.09 -17.58
N ALA A 294 4.55 12.90 -16.26
CA ALA A 294 5.74 13.02 -15.42
C ALA A 294 6.83 12.01 -15.79
N LEU A 295 6.45 10.75 -16.04
CA LEU A 295 7.41 9.73 -16.52
C LEU A 295 7.96 10.11 -17.90
N VAL A 296 7.09 10.51 -18.83
CA VAL A 296 7.52 10.94 -20.18
C VAL A 296 8.52 12.08 -20.07
N GLN A 297 8.24 13.09 -19.25
CA GLN A 297 9.16 14.20 -19.03
C GLN A 297 10.49 13.75 -18.42
N TRP A 298 10.46 12.81 -17.48
CA TRP A 298 11.68 12.29 -16.88
C TRP A 298 12.52 11.48 -17.87
N VAL A 299 11.89 10.67 -18.72
CA VAL A 299 12.59 9.86 -19.72
C VAL A 299 13.14 10.73 -20.86
N GLU A 300 12.33 11.65 -21.40
CA GLU A 300 12.67 12.41 -22.61
C GLU A 300 13.47 13.68 -22.33
N GLU A 301 13.28 14.31 -21.15
CA GLU A 301 13.86 15.61 -20.81
C GLU A 301 14.77 15.55 -19.57
N ASP A 302 14.92 14.39 -18.92
CA ASP A 302 15.65 14.19 -17.66
C ASP A 302 15.16 15.10 -16.52
N VAL A 303 13.87 15.49 -16.57
CA VAL A 303 13.22 16.26 -15.51
C VAL A 303 12.43 15.32 -14.61
N ALA A 304 13.07 14.94 -13.52
CA ALA A 304 12.52 13.97 -12.58
C ALA A 304 11.47 14.61 -11.64
N PRO A 305 10.29 13.98 -11.43
CA PRO A 305 9.23 14.56 -10.62
C PRO A 305 9.61 14.55 -9.13
N SER A 306 9.75 15.72 -8.50
CA SER A 306 10.00 15.82 -7.04
C SER A 306 8.72 15.63 -6.22
N SER A 307 7.57 15.89 -6.83
CA SER A 307 6.22 15.76 -6.27
C SER A 307 5.22 15.60 -7.42
N LEU A 308 4.04 15.07 -7.12
CA LEU A 308 2.88 15.04 -8.03
C LEU A 308 1.68 15.67 -7.33
N SER A 309 0.86 16.44 -8.00
CA SER A 309 -0.37 16.99 -7.45
C SER A 309 -1.54 16.05 -7.72
N ALA A 310 -2.15 15.54 -6.66
CA ALA A 310 -3.34 14.70 -6.74
C ALA A 310 -4.59 15.49 -6.34
N VAL A 311 -5.72 15.12 -6.93
CA VAL A 311 -7.02 15.76 -6.69
C VAL A 311 -7.94 14.80 -5.94
N TYR A 312 -8.68 15.34 -4.98
CA TYR A 312 -9.90 14.72 -4.44
C TYR A 312 -11.13 15.39 -5.08
N TYR A 313 -12.06 14.58 -5.55
CA TYR A 313 -13.36 15.03 -6.06
C TYR A 313 -14.43 14.74 -5.02
N ASN A 314 -15.32 15.72 -4.77
CA ASN A 314 -16.42 15.51 -3.83
C ASN A 314 -17.36 14.42 -4.36
N ASP A 315 -17.80 13.52 -3.48
CA ASP A 315 -18.68 12.37 -3.75
C ASP A 315 -20.07 12.71 -4.36
N SER A 316 -20.35 13.99 -4.67
CA SER A 316 -21.53 14.40 -5.44
C SER A 316 -21.31 14.17 -6.94
N ASP A 317 -21.49 12.92 -7.31
CA ASP A 317 -21.26 12.25 -8.58
C ASP A 317 -22.19 12.75 -9.73
N VAL A 318 -21.81 13.87 -10.37
CA VAL A 318 -22.16 14.21 -11.78
C VAL A 318 -21.16 15.21 -12.39
N GLU A 319 -20.57 16.11 -11.58
CA GLU A 319 -19.79 17.26 -12.09
C GLU A 319 -18.27 17.21 -11.82
N ASN A 320 -17.76 16.18 -11.12
CA ASN A 320 -16.35 16.11 -10.69
C ASN A 320 -15.89 17.44 -10.05
N VAL A 321 -16.65 17.93 -9.07
CA VAL A 321 -16.29 19.16 -8.35
C VAL A 321 -15.06 18.86 -7.51
N VAL A 322 -13.97 19.60 -7.78
CA VAL A 322 -12.74 19.53 -7.01
C VAL A 322 -13.05 19.88 -5.56
N GLY A 323 -12.79 18.94 -4.65
CA GLY A 323 -12.85 19.17 -3.21
C GLY A 323 -11.56 19.83 -2.72
N PHE A 324 -10.43 19.15 -2.89
CA PHE A 324 -9.12 19.67 -2.53
C PHE A 324 -8.00 19.05 -3.37
N ILE A 325 -6.82 19.66 -3.32
CA ILE A 325 -5.61 19.19 -4.00
C ILE A 325 -4.51 18.98 -2.94
N ARG A 326 -3.74 17.90 -3.07
CA ARG A 326 -2.56 17.63 -2.22
C ARG A 326 -1.36 17.29 -3.09
N PRO A 327 -0.16 17.76 -2.73
CA PRO A 327 1.06 17.17 -3.28
C PRO A 327 1.27 15.75 -2.71
N LEU A 328 1.76 14.86 -3.56
CA LEU A 328 2.27 13.54 -3.23
C LEU A 328 3.77 13.65 -3.08
N CYS A 329 4.27 13.29 -1.91
CA CYS A 329 5.68 13.39 -1.59
C CYS A 329 6.46 12.18 -2.08
N GLN A 330 7.64 12.44 -2.62
CA GLN A 330 8.62 11.40 -2.88
C GLN A 330 9.14 10.84 -1.55
N TYR A 331 8.92 9.56 -1.31
CA TYR A 331 9.47 8.82 -0.18
C TYR A 331 11.00 9.00 -0.11
N PRO A 332 11.60 9.23 1.08
CA PRO A 332 11.01 9.07 2.42
C PRO A 332 10.29 10.30 2.98
N LEU A 333 10.18 11.40 2.22
CA LEU A 333 9.50 12.62 2.68
C LEU A 333 8.01 12.37 2.93
N SER A 334 7.47 13.08 3.91
CA SER A 334 6.08 13.00 4.32
C SER A 334 5.37 14.33 4.07
N LEU A 335 4.08 14.27 3.72
CA LEU A 335 3.27 15.47 3.54
C LEU A 335 2.90 16.06 4.90
N ARG A 336 3.19 17.35 5.11
CA ARG A 336 2.81 18.09 6.32
C ARG A 336 2.07 19.36 5.98
N TYR A 337 1.04 19.66 6.76
CA TYR A 337 0.35 20.95 6.70
C TYR A 337 1.22 22.03 7.34
N ILE A 338 1.43 23.13 6.61
CA ILE A 338 2.30 24.26 7.02
C ILE A 338 1.51 25.57 7.25
N GLY A 339 0.19 25.53 7.14
CA GLY A 339 -0.69 26.69 7.28
C GLY A 339 -1.20 27.22 5.94
N GLY A 340 -2.33 27.93 5.96
CA GLY A 340 -2.99 28.45 4.75
C GLY A 340 -4.31 27.75 4.47
N ASP A 341 -4.79 27.87 3.23
CA ASP A 341 -6.04 27.23 2.80
C ASP A 341 -5.83 25.72 2.61
N PRO A 342 -6.42 24.86 3.47
CA PRO A 342 -6.24 23.41 3.38
C PRO A 342 -6.89 22.81 2.13
N MET A 343 -7.55 23.58 1.25
CA MET A 343 -8.03 23.05 -0.03
C MET A 343 -6.98 23.12 -1.15
N THR A 344 -5.87 23.82 -0.90
CA THR A 344 -4.82 24.12 -1.89
C THR A 344 -3.51 23.40 -1.60
N PRO A 345 -2.69 23.09 -2.62
CA PRO A 345 -1.43 22.38 -2.41
C PRO A 345 -0.39 23.23 -1.68
N ASP A 346 -0.44 24.57 -1.80
CA ASP A 346 0.52 25.51 -1.19
C ASP A 346 0.49 25.51 0.35
N ALA A 347 -0.59 24.98 0.94
CA ALA A 347 -0.70 24.83 2.39
C ALA A 347 0.06 23.62 2.95
N PHE A 348 0.77 22.87 2.10
CA PHE A 348 1.50 21.66 2.46
C PHE A 348 2.93 21.68 1.96
N ALA A 349 3.80 20.94 2.64
CA ALA A 349 5.18 20.70 2.23
C ALA A 349 5.58 19.25 2.43
N CYS A 350 6.48 18.77 1.58
CA CYS A 350 7.16 17.50 1.76
C CYS A 350 8.39 17.72 2.66
N VAL A 351 8.39 17.12 3.85
CA VAL A 351 9.44 17.29 4.87
C VAL A 351 9.94 15.97 5.46
#